data_AF-A0A5W3RNG6-F1
#
_entry.id   AF-A0A5W3RNG6-F1
#
_cell.length_a   1.000
_cell.length_b   1.000
_cell.length_c   1.000
_cell.angle_alpha   90.00
_cell.angle_beta   90.00
_cell.angle_gamma   90.00
#
_symmetry.space_group_name_H-M   'P 1'
#
loop_
_entity.id
_entity.type
_entity.pdbx_description
1 polymer ?
#
loop_
_entity_poly.entity_id
_entity_poly.type
_entity_poly.pdbx_seq_one_letter_code
_entity_poly.pdbx_strand_id
1 'polypeptide(L)'
;MYNAFTLPIWNPNMNRLTEIGFIKVGFWQIIDGSLKYHLDDRFTDVKNNLYAFVCDGEVKYVGKTTRLLRNRMYHYSRPGPSQSTNIKNNANIIEMLSNNVAVDILVLPDSGLMHYGQFHLNLAAGLEDSIISAISPEWNGVQRPELKSEEVISTEAEIITHNSIKQFTFNMTDTYWRRGFFNVPVVSSQKFGKDGENIKIILRDGMSSITAMINRTANQSGSPRIMGGVELRQYFQLNYTIGDVAPFEVITQNMMKLK
;
A
#
# COMPACT_ATOMS: atom_id res chain seq x y z
N MET A 1 17.67 32.27 22.28
CA MET A 1 17.09 30.91 22.44
C MET A 1 16.85 30.36 21.05
N TYR A 2 17.61 29.35 20.65
CA TYR A 2 17.49 28.72 19.34
C TYR A 2 16.23 27.85 19.30
N ASN A 3 15.29 28.17 18.41
CA ASN A 3 14.16 27.32 18.08
C ASN A 3 14.68 26.10 17.29
N ALA A 4 14.56 24.92 17.89
CA ALA A 4 14.88 23.66 17.24
C ALA A 4 13.78 23.33 16.22
N PHE A 5 14.14 23.32 14.95
CA PHE A 5 13.36 22.73 13.87
C PHE A 5 13.17 21.24 14.16
N THR A 6 11.95 20.81 14.48
CA THR A 6 11.59 19.40 14.68
C THR A 6 11.02 18.79 13.39
N LEU A 7 11.64 17.68 12.97
CA LEU A 7 11.34 16.90 11.76
C LEU A 7 10.10 15.98 11.94
N PRO A 8 9.45 15.52 10.85
CA PRO A 8 8.17 14.79 10.89
C PRO A 8 8.26 13.40 11.56
N ILE A 9 7.19 13.00 12.26
CA ILE A 9 7.01 11.66 12.84
C ILE A 9 6.64 10.66 11.73
N TRP A 10 7.32 9.51 11.73
CA TRP A 10 7.34 8.53 10.65
C TRP A 10 6.17 7.54 10.72
N ASN A 11 5.45 7.40 9.61
CA ASN A 11 4.38 6.43 9.47
C ASN A 11 4.66 5.49 8.26
N PRO A 12 4.58 4.15 8.42
CA PRO A 12 4.90 3.17 7.37
C PRO A 12 3.83 3.06 6.27
N ASN A 13 3.46 4.19 5.66
CA ASN A 13 2.42 4.22 4.63
C ASN A 13 3.00 3.78 3.26
N MET A 14 2.25 2.95 2.53
CA MET A 14 2.56 2.55 1.15
C MET A 14 2.74 3.75 0.21
N ASN A 15 2.06 4.88 0.47
CA ASN A 15 2.21 6.12 -0.31
C ASN A 15 3.68 6.53 -0.48
N ARG A 16 4.50 6.35 0.57
CA ARG A 16 5.92 6.67 0.53
C ARG A 16 6.73 5.78 -0.41
N LEU A 17 6.27 4.55 -0.64
CA LEU A 17 6.89 3.65 -1.61
C LEU A 17 6.46 4.00 -3.04
N THR A 18 5.17 4.28 -3.26
CA THR A 18 4.67 4.60 -4.60
C THR A 18 5.21 5.95 -5.10
N GLU A 19 5.41 6.92 -4.21
CA GLU A 19 6.06 8.21 -4.50
C GLU A 19 7.49 8.06 -5.05
N ILE A 20 8.24 7.07 -4.58
CA ILE A 20 9.62 6.82 -5.03
C ILE A 20 9.71 5.80 -6.17
N GLY A 21 8.56 5.42 -6.75
CA GLY A 21 8.49 4.57 -7.94
C GLY A 21 8.27 3.09 -7.70
N PHE A 22 7.87 2.67 -6.48
CA PHE A 22 7.38 1.30 -6.32
C PHE A 22 6.05 1.13 -7.08
N ILE A 23 5.94 -0.02 -7.74
CA ILE A 23 4.75 -0.44 -8.47
C ILE A 23 4.25 -1.77 -7.96
N LYS A 24 2.93 -1.99 -7.92
CA LYS A 24 2.35 -3.29 -7.63
C LYS A 24 2.64 -4.22 -8.80
N VAL A 25 3.35 -5.32 -8.53
CA VAL A 25 3.73 -6.31 -9.54
C VAL A 25 3.14 -7.68 -9.26
N GLY A 26 2.40 -7.84 -8.17
CA GLY A 26 1.85 -9.14 -7.81
C GLY A 26 1.11 -9.15 -6.49
N PHE A 27 0.68 -10.34 -6.10
CA PHE A 27 -0.02 -10.59 -4.84
C PHE A 27 0.16 -12.03 -4.37
N TRP A 28 -0.07 -12.26 -3.09
CA TRP A 28 -0.11 -13.59 -2.48
C TRP A 28 -1.53 -14.13 -2.39
N GLN A 29 -1.68 -15.45 -2.49
CA GLN A 29 -2.96 -16.13 -2.35
C GLN A 29 -2.77 -17.55 -1.78
N ILE A 30 -3.76 -18.05 -1.03
CA ILE A 30 -3.84 -19.46 -0.64
C ILE A 30 -4.65 -20.20 -1.69
N ILE A 31 -4.05 -21.21 -2.33
CA ILE A 31 -4.71 -22.09 -3.31
C ILE A 31 -4.49 -23.52 -2.85
N ASP A 32 -5.58 -24.27 -2.65
CA ASP A 32 -5.57 -25.66 -2.17
C ASP A 32 -4.70 -25.86 -0.91
N GLY A 33 -4.85 -24.94 0.05
CA GLY A 33 -4.11 -24.95 1.32
C GLY A 33 -2.62 -24.60 1.20
N SER A 34 -2.14 -24.22 0.01
CA SER A 34 -0.75 -23.84 -0.23
C SER A 34 -0.61 -22.35 -0.51
N LEU A 35 0.40 -21.71 0.09
CA LEU A 35 0.75 -20.32 -0.21
C LEU A 35 1.34 -20.23 -1.62
N LYS A 36 0.68 -19.45 -2.50
CA LYS A 36 1.09 -19.15 -3.87
C LYS A 36 1.24 -17.65 -4.06
N TYR A 37 1.97 -17.27 -5.10
CA TYR A 37 2.12 -15.88 -5.52
C TYR A 37 1.81 -15.77 -7.01
N HIS A 38 1.28 -14.62 -7.39
CA HIS A 38 1.08 -14.21 -8.78
C HIS A 38 1.95 -12.98 -9.01
N LEU A 39 2.73 -13.00 -10.09
CA LEU A 39 3.50 -11.85 -10.55
C LEU A 39 3.04 -11.47 -11.95
N ASP A 40 3.15 -10.19 -12.25
CA ASP A 40 3.12 -9.68 -13.60
C ASP A 40 4.35 -10.18 -14.36
N ASP A 41 4.13 -10.79 -15.53
CA ASP A 41 5.17 -11.40 -16.35
C ASP A 41 6.28 -10.41 -16.71
N ARG A 42 5.97 -9.11 -16.82
CA ARG A 42 6.93 -8.05 -17.13
C ARG A 42 8.01 -7.88 -16.06
N PHE A 43 7.74 -8.29 -14.83
CA PHE A 43 8.63 -8.11 -13.68
C PHE A 43 9.17 -9.44 -13.11
N THR A 44 8.81 -10.56 -13.73
CA THR A 44 9.11 -11.91 -13.23
C THR A 44 10.61 -12.25 -13.30
N ASP A 45 11.29 -11.82 -14.36
CA ASP A 45 12.70 -12.14 -14.66
C ASP A 45 13.68 -10.97 -14.43
N VAL A 46 13.25 -9.97 -13.65
CA VAL A 46 14.10 -8.82 -13.28
C VAL A 46 15.01 -9.20 -12.10
N LYS A 47 16.25 -8.69 -12.09
CA LYS A 47 17.24 -8.84 -11.00
C LYS A 47 17.42 -7.51 -10.26
N ASN A 48 18.13 -7.54 -9.13
CA ASN A 48 18.42 -6.35 -8.30
C ASN A 48 17.16 -5.61 -7.82
N ASN A 49 16.13 -6.36 -7.46
CA ASN A 49 14.86 -5.77 -7.03
C ASN A 49 14.91 -5.42 -5.55
N LEU A 50 14.41 -4.24 -5.23
CA LEU A 50 13.87 -3.94 -3.91
C LEU A 50 12.38 -4.21 -3.97
N TYR A 51 11.86 -4.98 -3.02
CA TYR A 51 10.46 -5.35 -2.96
C TYR A 51 9.88 -5.13 -1.57
N ALA A 52 8.57 -5.01 -1.52
CA ALA A 52 7.82 -4.87 -0.28
C ALA A 52 6.58 -5.76 -0.27
N PHE A 53 6.22 -6.25 0.93
CA PHE A 53 4.91 -6.82 1.19
C PHE A 53 4.03 -5.77 1.85
N VAL A 54 2.86 -5.54 1.26
CA VAL A 54 1.92 -4.52 1.71
C VAL A 54 0.60 -5.19 2.08
N CYS A 55 0.16 -4.96 3.31
CA CYS A 55 -1.11 -5.49 3.83
C CYS A 55 -2.08 -4.36 4.05
N ASP A 56 -3.17 -4.37 3.30
CA ASP A 56 -4.17 -3.29 3.25
C ASP A 56 -3.58 -1.85 3.27
N GLY A 57 -2.55 -1.58 2.45
CA GLY A 57 -1.91 -0.26 2.35
C GLY A 57 -0.83 0.05 3.40
N GLU A 58 -0.59 -0.87 4.35
CA GLU A 58 0.53 -0.76 5.29
C GLU A 58 1.73 -1.59 4.82
N VAL A 59 2.91 -0.98 4.80
CA VAL A 59 4.15 -1.68 4.46
C VAL A 59 4.54 -2.58 5.63
N LYS A 60 4.50 -3.90 5.42
CA LYS A 60 4.79 -4.89 6.46
C LYS A 60 6.19 -5.46 6.38
N TYR A 61 6.74 -5.57 5.17
CA TYR A 61 8.09 -6.07 4.95
C TYR A 61 8.75 -5.34 3.79
N VAL A 62 10.05 -5.10 3.89
CA VAL A 62 10.91 -4.63 2.79
C VAL A 62 12.10 -5.57 2.68
N GLY A 63 12.45 -5.99 1.48
CA GLY A 63 13.61 -6.82 1.25
C GLY A 63 14.25 -6.57 -0.11
N LYS A 64 15.53 -6.91 -0.25
CA LYS A 64 16.24 -6.90 -1.53
C LYS A 64 16.53 -8.29 -2.07
N THR A 65 16.77 -8.38 -3.37
CA THR A 65 17.31 -9.59 -3.99
C THR A 65 18.16 -9.27 -5.22
N THR A 66 19.32 -9.92 -5.31
CA THR A 66 20.15 -9.93 -6.54
C THR A 66 19.75 -11.04 -7.51
N ARG A 67 18.86 -11.96 -7.08
CA ARG A 67 18.32 -13.04 -7.91
C ARG A 67 17.04 -12.58 -8.62
N LEU A 68 16.46 -13.45 -9.45
CA LEU A 68 15.16 -13.21 -10.07
C LEU A 68 14.09 -13.06 -8.98
N LEU A 69 13.19 -12.08 -9.15
CA LEU A 69 12.09 -11.82 -8.22
C LEU A 69 11.25 -13.08 -7.97
N ARG A 70 10.92 -13.83 -9.04
CA ARG A 70 10.18 -15.10 -8.94
C ARG A 70 10.83 -16.10 -7.99
N ASN A 71 12.16 -16.21 -8.01
CA ASN A 71 12.88 -17.15 -7.15
C ASN A 71 12.82 -16.67 -5.70
N ARG A 72 12.87 -15.35 -5.48
CA ARG A 72 12.73 -14.79 -4.13
C ARG A 72 11.35 -15.06 -3.54
N MET A 73 10.28 -14.88 -4.32
CA MET A 73 8.91 -15.19 -3.91
C MET A 73 8.71 -16.69 -3.70
N TYR A 74 9.25 -17.53 -4.58
CA TYR A 74 9.23 -18.99 -4.38
C TYR A 74 9.78 -19.41 -3.01
N HIS A 75 10.87 -18.80 -2.55
CA HIS A 75 11.45 -19.13 -1.25
C HIS A 75 10.58 -18.69 -0.05
N TYR A 76 9.74 -17.67 -0.19
CA TYR A 76 8.75 -17.33 0.83
C TYR A 76 7.55 -18.28 0.78
N SER A 77 7.14 -18.76 -0.39
CA SER A 77 6.10 -19.79 -0.53
C SER A 77 6.53 -21.13 0.08
N ARG A 78 7.82 -21.48 -0.07
CA ARG A 78 8.41 -22.76 0.36
C ARG A 78 9.72 -22.53 1.10
N PRO A 79 9.66 -22.05 2.35
CA PRO A 79 10.87 -21.81 3.13
C PRO A 79 11.58 -23.13 3.48
N GLY A 80 12.90 -23.14 3.35
CA GLY A 80 13.73 -24.20 3.91
C GLY A 80 13.85 -24.08 5.44
N PRO A 81 14.20 -25.15 6.16
CA PRO A 81 14.18 -25.19 7.63
C PRO A 81 15.13 -24.20 8.31
N SER A 82 16.21 -23.78 7.64
CA SER A 82 17.17 -22.79 8.14
C SER A 82 16.86 -21.35 7.74
N GLN A 83 15.81 -21.11 6.93
CA GLN A 83 15.52 -19.79 6.37
C GLN A 83 14.57 -19.00 7.27
N SER A 84 15.05 -18.61 8.46
CA SER A 84 14.24 -17.97 9.51
C SER A 84 13.38 -16.80 9.02
N THR A 85 13.93 -15.88 8.21
CA THR A 85 13.18 -14.76 7.61
C THR A 85 12.07 -15.23 6.68
N ASN A 86 12.32 -16.28 5.89
CA ASN A 86 11.32 -16.80 4.96
C ASN A 86 10.22 -17.55 5.73
N ILE A 87 10.58 -18.30 6.77
CA ILE A 87 9.63 -18.99 7.65
C ILE A 87 8.70 -17.97 8.32
N LYS A 88 9.26 -16.91 8.91
CA LYS A 88 8.48 -15.85 9.56
C LYS A 88 7.54 -15.15 8.57
N ASN A 89 8.07 -14.70 7.43
CA ASN A 89 7.23 -14.04 6.42
C ASN A 89 6.18 -14.97 5.84
N ASN A 90 6.48 -16.25 5.62
CA ASN A 90 5.49 -17.25 5.19
C ASN A 90 4.32 -17.32 6.18
N ALA A 91 4.60 -17.47 7.47
CA ALA A 91 3.59 -17.50 8.52
C ALA A 91 2.77 -16.21 8.56
N ASN A 92 3.42 -15.04 8.53
CA ASN A 92 2.76 -13.74 8.55
C ASN A 92 1.83 -13.54 7.33
N ILE A 93 2.27 -13.95 6.14
CA ILE A 93 1.45 -13.86 4.92
C ILE A 93 0.23 -14.78 5.03
N ILE A 94 0.41 -16.02 5.49
CA ILE A 94 -0.70 -16.97 5.67
C ILE A 94 -1.71 -16.42 6.69
N GLU A 95 -1.23 -15.85 7.80
CA GLU A 95 -2.09 -15.24 8.82
C GLU A 95 -2.92 -14.10 8.24
N MET A 96 -2.30 -13.18 7.50
CA MET A 96 -3.02 -12.06 6.86
C MET A 96 -4.07 -12.57 5.89
N LEU A 97 -3.71 -13.48 4.99
CA LEU A 97 -4.65 -14.04 4.01
C LEU A 97 -5.81 -14.81 4.69
N SER A 98 -5.53 -15.54 5.78
CA SER A 98 -6.56 -16.26 6.55
C SER A 98 -7.55 -15.31 7.23
N ASN A 99 -7.10 -14.10 7.58
CA ASN A 99 -7.93 -13.01 8.09
C ASN A 99 -8.55 -12.15 6.97
N ASN A 100 -8.57 -12.64 5.73
CA ASN A 100 -9.11 -11.96 4.55
C ASN A 100 -8.45 -10.60 4.24
N VAL A 101 -7.18 -10.47 4.63
CA VAL A 101 -6.31 -9.32 4.36
C VAL A 101 -5.50 -9.62 3.10
N ALA A 102 -5.61 -8.75 2.10
CA ALA A 102 -4.83 -8.88 0.89
C ALA A 102 -3.35 -8.56 1.18
N VAL A 103 -2.45 -9.34 0.60
CA VAL A 103 -1.01 -9.11 0.68
C VAL A 103 -0.45 -8.88 -0.72
N ASP A 104 -0.18 -7.61 -1.03
CA ASP A 104 0.36 -7.19 -2.32
C ASP A 104 1.90 -7.25 -2.33
N ILE A 105 2.45 -7.46 -3.53
CA ILE A 105 3.89 -7.44 -3.80
C ILE A 105 4.18 -6.17 -4.62
N LEU A 106 4.90 -5.24 -4.01
CA LEU A 106 5.38 -4.03 -4.69
C LEU A 106 6.88 -4.17 -4.98
N VAL A 107 7.33 -3.61 -6.11
CA VAL A 107 8.73 -3.61 -6.52
C VAL A 107 9.15 -2.22 -6.97
N LEU A 108 10.35 -1.82 -6.57
CA LEU A 108 11.09 -0.74 -7.21
C LEU A 108 12.03 -1.36 -8.26
N PRO A 109 11.71 -1.24 -9.56
CA PRO A 109 12.55 -1.81 -10.60
C PRO A 109 13.90 -1.07 -10.67
N ASP A 110 14.99 -1.81 -10.84
CA ASP A 110 16.29 -1.24 -11.18
C ASP A 110 16.28 -0.83 -12.66
N SER A 111 16.27 0.47 -12.93
CA SER A 111 16.28 0.98 -14.30
C SER A 111 17.62 0.77 -15.00
N GLY A 112 18.67 0.40 -14.28
CA GLY A 112 20.01 0.24 -14.86
C GLY A 112 20.70 1.56 -15.24
N LEU A 113 20.07 2.71 -14.96
CA LEU A 113 20.52 4.01 -15.45
C LEU A 113 21.46 4.75 -14.49
N MET A 114 21.54 4.32 -13.23
CA MET A 114 22.34 5.01 -12.22
C MET A 114 23.76 4.48 -12.16
N HIS A 115 24.72 5.32 -12.55
CA HIS A 115 26.15 5.00 -12.53
C HIS A 115 26.96 6.00 -11.72
N TYR A 116 28.02 5.52 -11.05
CA TYR A 116 29.10 6.33 -10.52
C TYR A 116 30.40 5.99 -11.27
N GLY A 117 30.77 6.85 -12.22
CA GLY A 117 31.80 6.52 -13.20
C GLY A 117 31.40 5.29 -14.01
N GLN A 118 32.22 4.24 -13.98
CA GLN A 118 31.98 2.98 -14.68
C GLN A 118 31.15 1.96 -13.89
N PHE A 119 30.78 2.26 -12.64
CA PHE A 119 30.12 1.31 -11.75
C PHE A 119 28.61 1.53 -11.73
N HIS A 120 27.83 0.46 -11.93
CA HIS A 120 26.38 0.47 -11.76
C HIS A 120 26.00 0.56 -10.28
N LEU A 121 25.12 1.49 -9.92
CA LEU A 121 24.59 1.63 -8.57
C LEU A 121 23.37 0.75 -8.38
N ASN A 122 23.51 -0.27 -7.54
CA ASN A 122 22.39 -1.13 -7.15
C ASN A 122 21.47 -0.40 -6.16
N LEU A 123 20.38 0.17 -6.67
CA LEU A 123 19.37 0.88 -5.87
C LEU A 123 18.81 0.03 -4.74
N ALA A 124 18.56 -1.25 -5.00
CA ALA A 124 18.02 -2.15 -3.98
C ALA A 124 19.00 -2.35 -2.82
N ALA A 125 20.30 -2.39 -3.09
CA ALA A 125 21.31 -2.44 -2.03
C ALA A 125 21.41 -1.11 -1.27
N GLY A 126 21.31 0.02 -1.96
CA GLY A 126 21.50 1.35 -1.37
C GLY A 126 20.30 1.90 -0.58
N LEU A 127 19.07 1.49 -0.91
CA LEU A 127 17.85 2.05 -0.31
C LEU A 127 17.21 1.17 0.77
N GLU A 128 17.51 -0.13 0.82
CA GLU A 128 16.85 -1.06 1.75
C GLU A 128 16.93 -0.62 3.21
N ASP A 129 18.14 -0.35 3.72
CA ASP A 129 18.35 0.01 5.13
C ASP A 129 17.71 1.36 5.46
N SER A 130 17.79 2.34 4.55
CA SER A 130 17.16 3.65 4.72
C SER A 130 15.64 3.54 4.76
N ILE A 131 15.04 2.71 3.90
CA ILE A 131 13.60 2.47 3.88
C ILE A 131 13.17 1.72 5.14
N ILE A 132 13.89 0.66 5.54
CA ILE A 132 13.57 -0.08 6.78
C ILE A 132 13.67 0.84 7.99
N SER A 133 14.70 1.69 8.07
CA SER A 133 14.85 2.66 9.16
C SER A 133 13.67 3.65 9.18
N ALA A 134 13.35 4.20 8.01
CA ALA A 134 12.32 5.22 7.84
C ALA A 134 10.88 4.71 7.99
N ILE A 135 10.61 3.45 7.65
CA ILE A 135 9.27 2.84 7.69
C ILE A 135 9.12 2.02 8.97
N SER A 136 10.19 1.36 9.43
CA SER A 136 10.16 0.36 10.50
C SER A 136 9.07 -0.71 10.26
N PRO A 137 9.13 -1.46 9.14
CA PRO A 137 8.13 -2.48 8.85
C PRO A 137 8.16 -3.58 9.91
N GLU A 138 6.99 -3.97 10.37
CA GLU A 138 6.78 -4.92 11.47
C GLU A 138 7.51 -6.26 11.24
N TRP A 139 7.56 -6.75 9.99
CA TRP A 139 8.13 -8.05 9.65
C TRP A 139 9.64 -8.00 9.38
N ASN A 140 10.26 -6.81 9.40
CA ASN A 140 11.73 -6.67 9.26
C ASN A 140 12.49 -6.93 10.58
N GLY A 141 11.79 -7.08 11.72
CA GLY A 141 12.36 -7.57 12.97
C GLY A 141 13.17 -6.55 13.79
N VAL A 142 13.04 -5.26 13.50
CA VAL A 142 13.70 -4.18 14.25
C VAL A 142 12.76 -3.69 15.36
N GLN A 143 13.21 -3.67 16.63
CA GLN A 143 12.42 -3.17 17.77
C GLN A 143 12.22 -1.65 17.68
N ARG A 144 10.98 -1.18 17.89
CA ARG A 144 10.65 0.25 17.97
C ARG A 144 11.06 0.84 19.32
N PRO A 145 11.59 2.08 19.35
CA PRO A 145 11.34 3.01 20.44
C PRO A 145 9.94 3.62 20.26
N GLU A 146 9.09 3.59 21.30
CA GLU A 146 7.74 4.19 21.29
C GLU A 146 7.77 5.70 21.59
N LEU A 147 7.07 6.54 20.80
CA LEU A 147 6.66 7.89 21.23
C LEU A 147 5.30 8.34 20.63
N LYS A 148 4.58 9.16 21.40
CA LYS A 148 3.15 9.54 21.34
C LYS A 148 2.81 10.64 20.32
N SER A 149 1.53 10.70 19.92
CA SER A 149 0.91 11.40 18.80
C SER A 149 0.30 12.79 19.12
N GLU A 150 0.37 13.73 18.15
CA GLU A 150 -0.64 14.77 17.84
C GLU A 150 -0.29 15.54 16.51
N GLU A 151 -1.31 16.14 15.87
CA GLU A 151 -1.50 16.41 14.42
C GLU A 151 -0.97 17.75 13.85
N VAL A 152 -0.84 17.87 12.51
CA VAL A 152 -0.68 19.16 11.78
C VAL A 152 -1.37 19.19 10.40
N ILE A 153 -1.80 20.40 10.03
CA ILE A 153 -2.68 20.84 8.91
C ILE A 153 -1.90 21.11 7.59
N SER A 154 -2.58 20.98 6.44
CA SER A 154 -2.10 21.33 5.08
C SER A 154 -2.98 22.37 4.37
N THR A 155 -2.40 23.13 3.43
CA THR A 155 -3.06 24.02 2.43
C THR A 155 -2.26 23.84 1.10
N GLU A 156 -2.76 23.85 -0.13
CA GLU A 156 -3.79 24.65 -0.82
C GLU A 156 -4.53 23.86 -1.93
N ALA A 157 -5.65 24.43 -2.39
CA ALA A 157 -6.72 23.83 -3.20
C ALA A 157 -6.64 24.15 -4.70
N GLU A 158 -7.36 23.36 -5.52
CA GLU A 158 -7.92 23.79 -6.81
C GLU A 158 -9.23 23.06 -7.14
N ILE A 159 -10.20 23.81 -7.70
CA ILE A 159 -11.63 23.50 -7.85
C ILE A 159 -11.93 23.03 -9.28
N ILE A 160 -12.72 21.95 -9.48
CA ILE A 160 -13.43 21.70 -10.76
C ILE A 160 -14.86 21.16 -10.57
N THR A 161 -15.69 21.64 -11.49
CA THR A 161 -17.14 21.78 -11.67
C THR A 161 -17.98 20.49 -11.78
N HIS A 162 -19.26 20.61 -11.41
CA HIS A 162 -20.28 19.56 -11.38
C HIS A 162 -20.78 19.13 -12.78
N ASN A 163 -20.90 17.81 -12.98
CA ASN A 163 -21.78 17.22 -13.98
C ASN A 163 -22.47 16.01 -13.36
N SER A 164 -23.81 15.96 -13.34
CA SER A 164 -24.69 14.99 -12.66
C SER A 164 -24.02 13.68 -12.19
N ILE A 165 -23.40 13.71 -10.99
CA ILE A 165 -22.61 12.60 -10.48
C ILE A 165 -23.54 11.61 -9.76
N LYS A 166 -23.53 10.35 -10.19
CA LYS A 166 -24.21 9.27 -9.45
C LYS A 166 -23.50 9.11 -8.11
N GLN A 167 -24.23 9.38 -7.03
CA GLN A 167 -23.78 9.19 -5.66
C GLN A 167 -23.89 7.71 -5.29
N PHE A 168 -22.83 7.19 -4.67
CA PHE A 168 -22.76 5.83 -4.13
C PHE A 168 -22.52 5.88 -2.63
N THR A 169 -22.69 4.75 -1.96
CA THR A 169 -22.47 4.63 -0.52
C THR A 169 -21.72 3.36 -0.18
N PHE A 170 -21.05 3.35 0.96
CA PHE A 170 -20.59 2.13 1.64
C PHE A 170 -20.85 2.24 3.14
N ASN A 171 -20.97 1.10 3.82
CA ASN A 171 -21.11 1.07 5.27
C ASN A 171 -19.73 1.14 5.92
N MET A 172 -19.57 2.04 6.89
CA MET A 172 -18.35 2.18 7.67
C MET A 172 -18.22 1.02 8.65
N THR A 173 -17.57 -0.06 8.20
CA THR A 173 -17.30 -1.22 9.05
C THR A 173 -16.17 -0.93 10.04
N ASP A 174 -16.09 -1.68 11.14
CA ASP A 174 -14.97 -1.60 12.09
C ASP A 174 -13.62 -1.80 11.36
N THR A 175 -13.55 -2.73 10.42
CA THR A 175 -12.33 -2.98 9.64
C THR A 175 -11.93 -1.78 8.78
N TYR A 176 -12.88 -1.14 8.08
CA TYR A 176 -12.59 0.05 7.27
C TYR A 176 -12.13 1.20 8.15
N TRP A 177 -12.86 1.44 9.24
CA TRP A 177 -12.60 2.49 10.21
C TRP A 177 -11.22 2.36 10.87
N ARG A 178 -10.82 1.14 11.23
CA ARG A 178 -9.52 0.87 11.87
C ARG A 178 -8.35 0.77 10.92
N ARG A 179 -8.57 0.49 9.63
CA ARG A 179 -7.48 0.14 8.69
C ARG A 179 -7.34 1.09 7.51
N GLY A 180 -8.30 1.97 7.28
CA GLY A 180 -8.19 3.02 6.27
C GLY A 180 -8.26 2.50 4.83
N PHE A 181 -9.18 1.57 4.61
CA PHE A 181 -9.58 1.15 3.27
C PHE A 181 -11.10 0.96 3.23
N PHE A 182 -11.69 0.85 2.05
CA PHE A 182 -13.08 0.42 1.91
C PHE A 182 -13.28 -0.35 0.60
N ASN A 183 -14.27 -1.24 0.58
CA ASN A 183 -14.67 -1.91 -0.64
C ASN A 183 -15.71 -1.07 -1.39
N VAL A 184 -15.48 -0.90 -2.69
CA VAL A 184 -16.42 -0.26 -3.61
C VAL A 184 -17.55 -1.24 -3.93
N PRO A 185 -18.82 -0.80 -3.89
CA PRO A 185 -19.94 -1.61 -4.33
C PRO A 185 -19.76 -2.14 -5.77
N VAL A 186 -20.17 -3.39 -6.02
CA VAL A 186 -20.04 -4.02 -7.35
C VAL A 186 -20.70 -3.16 -8.44
N VAL A 187 -21.83 -2.51 -8.12
CA VAL A 187 -22.57 -1.62 -9.05
C VAL A 187 -21.78 -0.41 -9.55
N SER A 188 -20.72 0.00 -8.84
CA SER A 188 -19.84 1.10 -9.24
C SER A 188 -18.45 0.64 -9.67
N SER A 189 -18.14 -0.66 -9.62
CA SER A 189 -16.82 -1.23 -9.92
C SER A 189 -16.25 -0.82 -11.28
N GLN A 190 -17.07 -0.76 -12.33
CA GLN A 190 -16.63 -0.41 -13.69
C GLN A 190 -16.24 1.08 -13.85
N LYS A 191 -16.52 1.92 -12.84
CA LYS A 191 -16.18 3.34 -12.85
C LYS A 191 -14.77 3.64 -12.34
N PHE A 192 -14.06 2.65 -11.84
CA PHE A 192 -12.72 2.79 -11.27
C PHE A 192 -11.65 2.25 -12.22
N GLY A 193 -10.44 2.78 -12.11
CA GLY A 193 -9.25 2.37 -12.86
C GLY A 193 -8.83 0.92 -12.62
N LYS A 194 -7.66 0.57 -13.15
CA LYS A 194 -7.13 -0.80 -13.14
C LYS A 194 -6.51 -1.14 -11.77
N ASP A 195 -6.25 -2.43 -11.56
CA ASP A 195 -5.52 -2.89 -10.37
C ASP A 195 -4.13 -2.26 -10.30
N GLY A 196 -3.74 -1.81 -9.11
CA GLY A 196 -2.44 -1.19 -8.85
C GLY A 196 -2.33 0.28 -9.23
N GLU A 197 -3.33 0.88 -9.89
CA GLU A 197 -3.32 2.30 -10.21
C GLU A 197 -3.61 3.16 -8.97
N ASN A 198 -3.00 4.36 -8.94
CA ASN A 198 -3.32 5.36 -7.93
C ASN A 198 -4.69 6.00 -8.22
N ILE A 199 -5.39 6.39 -7.16
CA ILE A 199 -6.64 7.14 -7.17
C ILE A 199 -6.58 8.29 -6.17
N LYS A 200 -6.96 9.49 -6.61
CA LYS A 200 -7.08 10.66 -5.74
C LYS A 200 -8.46 10.68 -5.07
N ILE A 201 -8.48 10.74 -3.74
CA ILE A 201 -9.69 10.88 -2.93
C ILE A 201 -9.76 12.31 -2.42
N ILE A 202 -10.68 13.11 -2.94
CA ILE A 202 -11.00 14.45 -2.43
C ILE A 202 -11.84 14.29 -1.16
N LEU A 203 -11.44 14.92 -0.07
CA LEU A 203 -12.13 14.84 1.21
C LEU A 203 -13.35 15.77 1.26
N ARG A 204 -14.17 15.63 2.32
CA ARG A 204 -15.43 16.38 2.49
C ARG A 204 -15.24 17.91 2.44
N ASP A 205 -14.10 18.41 2.89
CA ASP A 205 -13.74 19.83 2.83
C ASP A 205 -13.57 20.35 1.38
N GLY A 206 -13.42 19.46 0.41
CA GLY A 206 -13.18 19.79 -0.99
C GLY A 206 -11.80 20.34 -1.30
N MET A 207 -10.93 20.49 -0.29
CA MET A 207 -9.60 21.09 -0.40
C MET A 207 -8.50 20.05 -0.21
N SER A 208 -8.70 19.16 0.76
CA SER A 208 -7.73 18.12 1.10
C SER A 208 -7.94 16.90 0.21
N SER A 209 -6.85 16.20 -0.11
CA SER A 209 -6.94 14.95 -0.86
C SER A 209 -5.94 13.91 -0.40
N ILE A 210 -6.36 12.65 -0.45
CA ILE A 210 -5.53 11.47 -0.15
C ILE A 210 -5.21 10.76 -1.46
N THR A 211 -3.96 10.38 -1.66
CA THR A 211 -3.59 9.43 -2.72
C THR A 211 -3.75 8.01 -2.16
N ALA A 212 -4.54 7.19 -2.84
CA ALA A 212 -4.80 5.81 -2.49
C ALA A 212 -4.50 4.89 -3.70
N MET A 213 -4.45 3.58 -3.48
CA MET A 213 -4.29 2.58 -4.55
C MET A 213 -5.58 1.80 -4.78
N ILE A 214 -5.89 1.52 -6.04
CA ILE A 214 -6.98 0.63 -6.43
C ILE A 214 -6.50 -0.82 -6.36
N ASN A 215 -7.06 -1.62 -5.46
CA ASN A 215 -6.81 -3.06 -5.38
C ASN A 215 -8.05 -3.84 -5.83
N ARG A 216 -7.99 -4.48 -7.00
CA ARG A 216 -9.06 -5.34 -7.54
C ARG A 216 -8.85 -6.82 -7.21
N THR A 217 -7.72 -7.20 -6.63
CA THR A 217 -7.40 -8.59 -6.25
C THR A 217 -7.88 -8.94 -4.84
N ALA A 218 -8.24 -7.95 -4.02
CA ALA A 218 -8.67 -8.15 -2.64
C ALA A 218 -10.07 -8.75 -2.48
N ASN A 219 -10.92 -8.66 -3.51
CA ASN A 219 -12.29 -9.19 -3.49
C ASN A 219 -12.46 -10.19 -4.63
N GLN A 220 -13.06 -11.36 -4.35
CA GLN A 220 -13.32 -12.40 -5.37
C GLN A 220 -14.20 -11.90 -6.53
N SER A 221 -15.06 -10.91 -6.27
CA SER A 221 -15.92 -10.26 -7.28
C SER A 221 -15.15 -9.37 -8.26
N GLY A 222 -13.87 -9.08 -8.01
CA GLY A 222 -13.08 -8.09 -8.75
C GLY A 222 -13.52 -6.64 -8.50
N SER A 223 -14.42 -6.40 -7.54
CA SER A 223 -14.78 -5.05 -7.13
C SER A 223 -13.59 -4.39 -6.40
N PRO A 224 -13.27 -3.13 -6.71
CA PRO A 224 -12.09 -2.50 -6.16
C PRO A 224 -12.21 -2.29 -4.65
N ARG A 225 -11.13 -2.56 -3.94
CA ARG A 225 -10.84 -2.06 -2.60
C ARG A 225 -9.95 -0.84 -2.75
N ILE A 226 -10.32 0.28 -2.15
CA ILE A 226 -9.54 1.51 -2.19
C ILE A 226 -8.64 1.55 -0.97
N MET A 227 -7.33 1.51 -1.21
CA MET A 227 -6.29 1.39 -0.19
C MET A 227 -5.72 2.77 0.14
N GLY A 228 -6.32 3.46 1.11
CA GLY A 228 -5.87 4.79 1.54
C GLY A 228 -4.94 4.78 2.75
N GLY A 229 -4.73 3.61 3.37
CA GLY A 229 -3.83 3.42 4.49
C GLY A 229 -4.14 4.36 5.64
N VAL A 230 -3.10 4.89 6.28
CA VAL A 230 -3.25 5.63 7.53
C VAL A 230 -3.95 6.98 7.37
N GLU A 231 -3.71 7.70 6.27
CA GLU A 231 -4.38 8.97 6.02
C GLU A 231 -5.90 8.77 5.95
N LEU A 232 -6.34 7.72 5.25
CA LEU A 232 -7.75 7.42 5.13
C LEU A 232 -8.34 6.87 6.43
N ARG A 233 -7.55 6.13 7.22
CA ARG A 233 -7.91 5.71 8.58
C ARG A 233 -8.15 6.92 9.48
N GLN A 234 -7.21 7.86 9.55
CA GLN A 234 -7.33 9.07 10.37
C GLN A 234 -8.56 9.87 9.94
N TYR A 235 -8.74 10.04 8.64
CA TYR A 235 -9.94 10.68 8.10
C TYR A 235 -11.23 9.98 8.56
N PHE A 236 -11.29 8.66 8.50
CA PHE A 236 -12.46 7.91 8.96
C PHE A 236 -12.70 8.04 10.46
N GLN A 237 -11.64 7.97 11.28
CA GLN A 237 -11.73 8.09 12.73
C GLN A 237 -12.17 9.49 13.19
N LEU A 238 -11.82 10.52 12.42
CA LEU A 238 -12.23 11.91 12.70
C LEU A 238 -13.65 12.23 12.22
N ASN A 239 -14.14 11.58 11.16
CA ASN A 239 -15.35 12.02 10.45
C ASN A 239 -16.53 11.04 10.48
N TYR A 240 -16.31 9.78 10.85
CA TYR A 240 -17.35 8.75 10.86
C TYR A 240 -17.29 7.88 12.12
N THR A 241 -18.44 7.34 12.51
CA THR A 241 -18.60 6.29 13.50
C THR A 241 -18.81 4.94 12.80
N ILE A 242 -18.46 3.85 13.48
CA ILE A 242 -18.76 2.50 12.99
C ILE A 242 -20.28 2.35 12.82
N GLY A 243 -20.69 1.90 11.63
CA GLY A 243 -22.09 1.76 11.24
C GLY A 243 -22.62 2.91 10.37
N ASP A 244 -21.89 4.02 10.27
CA ASP A 244 -22.29 5.13 9.40
C ASP A 244 -22.34 4.72 7.93
N VAL A 245 -23.20 5.38 7.17
CA VAL A 245 -23.26 5.24 5.71
C VAL A 245 -22.45 6.38 5.10
N ALA A 246 -21.26 6.06 4.59
CA ALA A 246 -20.35 7.02 3.99
C ALA A 246 -20.70 7.22 2.49
N PRO A 247 -21.12 8.42 2.07
CA PRO A 247 -21.40 8.72 0.67
C PRO A 247 -20.13 9.08 -0.09
N PHE A 248 -20.08 8.71 -1.37
CA PHE A 248 -19.01 9.11 -2.27
C PHE A 248 -19.47 9.32 -3.70
N GLU A 249 -18.64 10.03 -4.45
CA GLU A 249 -18.82 10.38 -5.85
C GLU A 249 -17.58 9.98 -6.65
N VAL A 250 -17.78 9.37 -7.81
CA VAL A 250 -16.68 9.07 -8.74
C VAL A 250 -16.63 10.19 -9.78
N ILE A 251 -15.51 10.91 -9.81
CA ILE A 251 -15.30 12.05 -10.73
C ILE A 251 -14.67 11.53 -12.03
N THR A 252 -13.59 10.74 -11.92
CA THR A 252 -12.97 10.02 -13.03
C THR A 252 -12.59 8.60 -12.57
N GLN A 253 -12.03 7.78 -13.46
CA GLN A 253 -11.57 6.43 -13.11
C GLN A 253 -10.53 6.40 -11.98
N ASN A 254 -9.76 7.48 -11.83
CA ASN A 254 -8.70 7.60 -10.84
C ASN A 254 -8.89 8.83 -9.93
N MET A 255 -10.15 9.31 -9.80
CA MET A 255 -10.48 10.41 -8.90
C MET A 255 -11.89 10.27 -8.35
N MET A 256 -12.02 10.39 -7.03
CA MET A 256 -13.30 10.33 -6.34
C MET A 256 -13.37 11.37 -5.23
N LYS A 257 -14.57 11.59 -4.69
CA LYS A 257 -14.83 12.49 -3.57
C LYS A 257 -15.64 11.80 -2.48
N LEU A 258 -15.18 11.90 -1.23
CA LEU A 258 -15.95 11.51 -0.04
C LEU A 258 -16.81 12.70 0.41
N LYS A 259 -18.02 12.41 0.91
CA LYS A 259 -19.03 13.40 1.31
C LYS A 259 -19.36 13.38 2.80
#